data_AF-A0A9X5NZX3-F1
#
_entry.id   AF-A0A9X5NZX3-F1
#
_cell.length_a   1.000
_cell.length_b   1.000
_cell.length_c   1.000
_cell.angle_alpha   90.00
_cell.angle_beta   90.00
_cell.angle_gamma   90.00
#
_symmetry.space_group_name_H-M   'P 1'
#
loop_
_entity.id
_entity.type
_entity.pdbx_description
1 polymer ?
#
loop_
_entity_poly.entity_id
_entity_poly.type
_entity_poly.pdbx_seq_one_letter_code
_entity_poly.pdbx_strand_id
1 'polypeptide(L)'
;MVVIGPAQPNNSYRNQITVVVSQVPPPDPRIKCKAPVNGTQQCTKYYDYDLKKVEQTYTALLSGGLIGEVSHYYPNGKLKSVMNFNKQGRLQGKSTLYWENGQLQSVMNYNAQEKLDGKITHYWENGKLKAAIDYKNGLADGFSHEYDQSGKLIAIWQFERNREVHLQEMNGNVKHGTEMFFRLNKDKKNEGYHGIEWNNGKKVREERLE
;
A
#
# COMPACT_ATOMS: atom_id res chain seq x y z
N MET A 1 -17.76 3.38 40.04
CA MET A 1 -18.41 4.46 40.81
C MET A 1 -17.37 5.52 41.09
N VAL A 2 -17.67 6.77 40.72
CA VAL A 2 -16.78 7.94 40.81
C VAL A 2 -17.27 8.79 41.98
N VAL A 3 -16.36 9.25 42.85
CA VAL A 3 -16.63 10.32 43.82
C VAL A 3 -15.59 11.41 43.59
N ILE A 4 -16.04 12.63 43.31
CA ILE A 4 -15.23 13.83 43.01
C ILE A 4 -15.41 14.79 44.19
N GLY A 5 -14.31 15.22 44.82
CA GLY A 5 -14.28 16.33 45.79
C GLY A 5 -13.94 17.66 45.11
N PRO A 6 -14.22 18.82 45.75
CA PRO A 6 -14.21 20.11 45.07
C PRO A 6 -12.79 20.64 44.83
N ALA A 7 -12.61 21.31 43.69
CA ALA A 7 -11.36 21.93 43.26
C ALA A 7 -11.07 23.25 44.00
N GLN A 8 -9.79 23.50 44.29
CA GLN A 8 -9.24 24.80 44.66
C GLN A 8 -8.37 25.35 43.50
N PRO A 9 -8.31 26.68 43.31
CA PRO A 9 -7.79 27.28 42.08
C PRO A 9 -6.28 27.53 42.15
N ASN A 10 -5.67 27.50 40.96
CA ASN A 10 -4.29 27.93 40.66
C ASN A 10 -3.16 27.03 41.17
N ASN A 11 -2.91 25.93 40.43
CA ASN A 11 -1.59 25.80 39.83
C ASN A 11 -1.57 24.86 38.61
N SER A 12 -0.57 25.10 37.79
CA SER A 12 -0.39 24.65 36.41
C SER A 12 -0.21 23.12 36.18
N TYR A 13 -0.65 22.69 35.00
CA TYR A 13 -0.35 21.44 34.25
C TYR A 13 -0.77 20.06 34.80
N ARG A 14 -1.76 19.49 34.09
CA ARG A 14 -2.01 18.07 33.76
C ARG A 14 -1.32 17.02 34.66
N ASN A 15 -2.09 16.46 35.59
CA ASN A 15 -1.83 15.10 36.08
C ASN A 15 -1.96 14.12 34.91
N GLN A 16 -0.82 13.76 34.31
CA GLN A 16 -0.71 12.63 33.40
C GLN A 16 -0.84 11.35 34.24
N ILE A 17 -1.98 10.66 34.11
CA ILE A 17 -2.04 9.25 34.46
C ILE A 17 -1.25 8.55 33.36
N THR A 18 0.01 8.25 33.62
CA THR A 18 0.77 7.31 32.81
C THR A 18 0.18 5.93 33.05
N VAL A 19 -0.81 5.54 32.25
CA VAL A 19 -1.10 4.12 32.07
C VAL A 19 0.11 3.57 31.32
N VAL A 20 1.06 3.01 32.07
CA VAL A 20 2.05 2.11 31.49
C VAL A 20 1.26 0.87 31.06
N VAL A 21 0.69 0.90 29.86
CA VAL A 21 0.32 -0.33 29.18
C VAL A 21 1.67 -0.99 28.89
N SER A 22 2.07 -1.87 29.80
CA SER A 22 3.11 -2.85 29.53
C SER A 22 2.71 -3.53 28.24
N GLN A 23 3.37 -3.19 27.14
CA GLN A 23 3.26 -3.94 25.91
C GLN A 23 3.96 -5.26 26.19
N VAL A 24 3.23 -6.19 26.80
CA VAL A 24 3.66 -7.58 26.88
C VAL A 24 3.88 -7.99 25.42
N PRO A 25 5.11 -8.34 25.01
CA PRO A 25 5.34 -8.77 23.64
C PRO A 25 4.40 -9.95 23.36
N PRO A 26 3.71 -9.98 22.21
CA PRO A 26 2.85 -11.10 21.89
C PRO A 26 3.64 -12.41 22.03
N PRO A 27 3.07 -13.48 22.60
CA PRO A 27 3.75 -14.76 22.74
C PRO A 27 4.35 -15.16 21.39
N ASP A 28 5.59 -15.67 21.40
CA ASP A 28 6.23 -16.20 20.19
C ASP A 28 5.25 -17.15 19.50
N PRO A 29 4.86 -16.89 18.24
CA PRO A 29 3.81 -17.65 17.58
C PRO A 29 4.14 -19.15 17.59
N ARG A 30 3.26 -19.96 18.18
CA ARG A 30 3.41 -21.41 18.16
C ARG A 30 3.27 -21.88 16.72
N ILE A 31 4.24 -22.65 16.21
CA ILE A 31 4.17 -23.25 14.88
C ILE A 31 4.00 -24.77 15.04
N LYS A 32 2.98 -25.34 14.38
CA LYS A 32 2.81 -26.80 14.26
C LYS A 32 2.87 -27.19 12.80
N CYS A 33 3.75 -28.11 12.45
CA CYS A 33 3.87 -28.62 11.09
C CYS A 33 3.48 -30.10 11.00
N LYS A 34 2.83 -30.47 9.90
CA LYS A 34 2.57 -31.88 9.54
C LYS A 34 3.86 -32.55 9.07
N ALA A 35 3.86 -33.87 8.95
CA ALA A 35 4.96 -34.59 8.31
C ALA A 35 5.16 -34.08 6.87
N PRO A 36 6.42 -33.90 6.41
CA PRO A 36 6.67 -33.49 5.04
C PRO A 36 6.18 -34.51 4.02
N VAL A 37 5.65 -34.04 2.89
CA VAL A 37 5.22 -34.86 1.75
C VAL A 37 5.81 -34.24 0.47
N ASN A 38 6.52 -35.04 -0.32
CA ASN A 38 7.11 -34.64 -1.61
C ASN A 38 7.92 -33.33 -1.56
N GLY A 39 8.78 -33.17 -0.53
CA GLY A 39 9.65 -31.99 -0.40
C GLY A 39 8.97 -30.72 0.12
N THR A 40 7.70 -30.80 0.51
CA THR A 40 6.93 -29.70 1.11
C THR A 40 6.40 -30.06 2.49
N GLN A 41 6.12 -29.06 3.32
CA GLN A 41 5.53 -29.23 4.64
C GLN A 41 4.39 -28.24 4.85
N GLN A 42 3.24 -28.73 5.30
CA GLN A 42 2.15 -27.87 5.73
C GLN A 42 2.35 -27.49 7.20
N CYS A 43 2.34 -26.20 7.48
CA CYS A 43 2.49 -25.65 8.82
C CYS A 43 1.30 -24.78 9.19
N THR A 44 0.96 -24.76 10.47
CA THR A 44 -0.04 -23.88 11.07
C THR A 44 0.65 -23.00 12.09
N LYS A 45 0.61 -21.69 11.87
CA LYS A 45 1.09 -20.69 12.82
C LYS A 45 -0.10 -20.19 13.64
N TYR A 46 0.05 -20.22 14.96
CA TYR A 46 -0.95 -19.75 15.91
C TYR A 46 -0.52 -18.39 16.41
N TYR A 47 -1.43 -17.43 16.32
CA TYR A 47 -1.28 -16.13 16.95
C TYR A 47 -2.18 -16.06 18.17
N ASP A 48 -1.60 -15.72 19.32
CA ASP A 48 -2.29 -15.49 20.58
C ASP A 48 -2.27 -13.98 20.86
N TYR A 49 -3.23 -13.27 20.25
CA TYR A 49 -3.44 -11.85 20.51
C TYR A 49 -4.73 -11.73 21.33
N ASP A 50 -4.62 -11.31 22.59
CA ASP A 50 -5.73 -10.91 23.45
C ASP A 50 -6.96 -11.84 23.40
N LEU A 51 -6.75 -13.15 23.56
CA LEU A 51 -7.77 -14.21 23.61
C LEU A 51 -8.45 -14.58 22.27
N LYS A 52 -8.01 -14.04 21.12
CA LYS A 52 -8.44 -14.52 19.80
C LYS A 52 -7.36 -15.39 19.15
N LYS A 53 -7.63 -16.69 19.11
CA LYS A 53 -6.79 -17.67 18.41
C LYS A 53 -6.96 -17.51 16.90
N VAL A 54 -5.94 -16.97 16.22
CA VAL A 54 -5.88 -16.97 14.75
C VAL A 54 -4.97 -18.11 14.31
N GLU A 55 -5.48 -18.97 13.42
CA GLU A 55 -4.75 -20.09 12.83
C GLU A 55 -4.42 -19.77 11.38
N GLN A 56 -3.14 -19.76 11.02
CA GLN A 56 -2.70 -19.53 9.65
C GLN A 56 -2.03 -20.79 9.11
N THR A 57 -2.62 -21.40 8.09
CA THR A 57 -1.99 -22.50 7.36
C THR A 57 -1.15 -21.97 6.21
N TYR A 58 0.05 -22.50 6.03
CA TYR A 58 0.90 -22.25 4.87
C TYR A 58 1.64 -23.53 4.47
N THR A 59 2.03 -23.60 3.20
CA THR A 59 2.91 -24.66 2.70
C THR A 59 4.31 -24.09 2.55
N ALA A 60 5.30 -24.75 3.15
CA ALA A 60 6.70 -24.37 3.04
C ALA A 60 7.49 -25.44 2.27
N LEU A 61 8.51 -25.00 1.53
CA LEU A 61 9.55 -25.88 1.01
C LEU A 61 10.49 -26.32 2.14
N LEU A 62 10.94 -27.58 2.11
CA LEU A 62 11.97 -28.04 3.04
C LEU A 62 13.31 -27.30 2.87
N SER A 63 13.57 -26.77 1.68
CA SER A 63 14.73 -25.91 1.38
C SER A 63 14.60 -24.47 1.91
N GLY A 64 13.47 -24.12 2.54
CA GLY A 64 13.09 -22.74 2.85
C GLY A 64 12.29 -22.09 1.71
N GLY A 65 11.32 -21.25 2.07
CA GLY A 65 10.39 -20.59 1.14
C GLY A 65 8.93 -21.03 1.33
N LEU A 66 7.99 -20.19 0.93
CA LEU A 66 6.54 -20.45 1.01
C LEU A 66 5.98 -20.80 -0.38
N ILE A 67 4.98 -21.66 -0.47
CA ILE A 67 4.29 -22.00 -1.73
C ILE A 67 2.81 -21.71 -1.60
N GLY A 68 2.23 -21.21 -2.69
CA GLY A 68 0.82 -20.95 -2.82
C GLY A 68 0.42 -19.66 -2.12
N GLU A 69 -0.85 -19.62 -1.73
CA GLU A 69 -1.41 -18.45 -1.07
C GLU A 69 -1.00 -18.40 0.41
N VAL A 70 -0.54 -17.23 0.86
CA VAL A 70 -0.12 -16.97 2.23
C VAL A 70 -0.81 -15.72 2.74
N SER A 71 -1.63 -15.89 3.78
CA SER A 71 -2.36 -14.80 4.44
C SER A 71 -1.64 -14.30 5.68
N HIS A 72 -1.44 -12.99 5.84
CA HIS A 72 -0.92 -12.38 7.06
C HIS A 72 -2.03 -11.61 7.77
N TYR A 73 -1.92 -11.47 9.09
CA TYR A 73 -2.93 -10.82 9.93
C TYR A 73 -2.30 -9.72 10.80
N TYR A 74 -3.11 -8.73 11.16
CA TYR A 74 -2.80 -7.73 12.17
C TYR A 74 -2.87 -8.34 13.58
N PRO A 75 -2.29 -7.68 14.61
CA PRO A 75 -2.44 -8.11 16.00
C PRO A 75 -3.90 -8.23 16.45
N ASN A 76 -4.80 -7.40 15.92
CA ASN A 76 -6.24 -7.51 16.21
C ASN A 76 -6.94 -8.72 15.53
N GLY A 77 -6.20 -9.55 14.79
CA GLY A 77 -6.68 -10.73 14.08
C GLY A 77 -7.31 -10.48 12.71
N LYS A 78 -7.39 -9.23 12.23
CA LYS A 78 -7.90 -8.92 10.89
C LYS A 78 -6.88 -9.24 9.81
N LEU A 79 -7.36 -9.61 8.62
CA LEU A 79 -6.51 -9.89 7.46
C LEU A 79 -5.71 -8.63 7.08
N LYS A 80 -4.40 -8.79 6.93
CA LYS A 80 -3.44 -7.75 6.56
C LYS A 80 -2.98 -7.89 5.12
N SER A 81 -2.69 -9.11 4.68
CA SER A 81 -2.31 -9.37 3.29
C SER A 81 -2.58 -10.79 2.87
N VAL A 82 -2.68 -11.00 1.56
CA VAL A 82 -2.72 -12.29 0.88
C VAL A 82 -1.68 -12.21 -0.23
N MET A 83 -0.67 -13.07 -0.19
CA MET A 83 0.43 -13.12 -1.15
C MET A 83 0.50 -14.48 -1.81
N ASN A 84 0.85 -14.53 -3.10
CA ASN A 84 0.94 -15.78 -3.86
C ASN A 84 2.40 -16.11 -4.19
N PHE A 85 2.82 -17.34 -3.90
CA PHE A 85 4.16 -17.83 -4.17
C PHE A 85 4.10 -19.05 -5.09
N ASN A 86 5.05 -19.15 -6.01
CA ASN A 86 5.15 -20.30 -6.90
C ASN A 86 5.86 -21.50 -6.24
N LYS A 87 5.99 -22.60 -6.99
CA LYS A 87 6.60 -23.85 -6.50
C LYS A 87 8.07 -23.71 -6.11
N GLN A 88 8.74 -22.66 -6.57
CA GLN A 88 10.14 -22.34 -6.24
C GLN A 88 10.25 -21.38 -5.04
N GLY A 89 9.13 -21.01 -4.41
CA GLY A 89 9.14 -20.10 -3.27
C GLY A 89 9.20 -18.61 -3.61
N ARG A 90 9.03 -18.27 -4.90
CA ARG A 90 9.13 -16.89 -5.40
C ARG A 90 7.77 -16.22 -5.48
N LEU A 91 7.70 -14.93 -5.15
CA LEU A 91 6.46 -14.16 -5.20
C LEU A 91 5.98 -14.05 -6.66
N GLN A 92 4.78 -14.56 -6.93
CA GLN A 92 4.23 -14.60 -8.29
C GLN A 92 2.70 -14.53 -8.27
N GLY A 93 2.15 -13.70 -9.16
CA GLY A 93 0.72 -13.49 -9.30
C GLY A 93 0.19 -12.41 -8.38
N LYS A 94 -1.11 -12.46 -8.13
CA LYS A 94 -1.84 -11.41 -7.40
C LYS A 94 -1.42 -11.39 -5.92
N SER A 95 -1.19 -10.20 -5.39
CA SER A 95 -1.07 -9.95 -3.96
C SER A 95 -2.04 -8.86 -3.55
N THR A 96 -2.69 -9.04 -2.40
CA THR A 96 -3.72 -8.13 -1.89
C THR A 96 -3.35 -7.68 -0.49
N LEU A 97 -3.41 -6.39 -0.23
CA LEU A 97 -3.18 -5.80 1.09
C LEU A 97 -4.46 -5.15 1.60
N TYR A 98 -4.62 -5.14 2.92
CA TYR A 98 -5.78 -4.58 3.61
C TYR A 98 -5.32 -3.62 4.68
N TRP A 99 -6.09 -2.57 4.91
CA TRP A 99 -5.94 -1.67 6.06
C TRP A 99 -6.37 -2.38 7.35
N GLU A 100 -5.96 -1.87 8.50
CA GLU A 100 -6.33 -2.43 9.80
C GLU A 100 -7.84 -2.32 10.10
N ASN A 101 -8.53 -1.39 9.43
CA ASN A 101 -9.99 -1.34 9.48
C ASN A 101 -10.66 -2.50 8.72
N GLY A 102 -9.92 -3.26 7.90
CA GLY A 102 -10.37 -4.39 7.10
C GLY A 102 -10.67 -4.06 5.63
N GLN A 103 -10.57 -2.79 5.25
CA GLN A 103 -10.81 -2.36 3.88
C GLN A 103 -9.61 -2.66 2.98
N LEU A 104 -9.87 -2.82 1.68
CA LEU A 104 -8.83 -3.04 0.69
C LEU A 104 -7.85 -1.87 0.68
N GLN A 105 -6.56 -2.16 0.75
CA GLN A 105 -5.48 -1.17 0.69
C GLN A 105 -4.84 -1.17 -0.68
N SER A 106 -4.52 -2.35 -1.22
CA SER A 106 -3.85 -2.45 -2.52
C SER A 106 -4.09 -3.80 -3.18
N VAL A 107 -4.13 -3.80 -4.50
CA VAL A 107 -4.02 -5.00 -5.33
C VAL A 107 -2.82 -4.84 -6.24
N MET A 108 -1.89 -5.77 -6.12
CA MET A 108 -0.66 -5.85 -6.88
C MET A 108 -0.58 -7.17 -7.63
N ASN A 109 0.26 -7.23 -8.66
CA ASN A 109 0.54 -8.45 -9.38
C ASN A 109 2.03 -8.54 -9.70
N TYR A 110 2.60 -9.74 -9.56
CA TYR A 110 4.02 -10.01 -9.76
C TYR A 110 4.24 -11.02 -10.88
N ASN A 111 5.22 -10.78 -11.75
CA ASN A 111 5.60 -11.69 -12.82
C ASN A 111 6.54 -12.82 -12.31
N ALA A 112 6.99 -13.68 -13.22
CA ALA A 112 7.87 -14.82 -12.90
C ALA A 112 9.27 -14.42 -12.37
N GLN A 113 9.64 -13.13 -12.50
CA GLN A 113 10.89 -12.55 -12.00
C GLN A 113 10.66 -11.72 -10.73
N GLU A 114 9.53 -11.90 -10.04
CA GLU A 114 9.17 -11.21 -8.79
C GLU A 114 9.05 -9.69 -8.94
N LYS A 115 8.80 -9.21 -10.17
CA LYS A 115 8.62 -7.79 -10.46
C LYS A 115 7.16 -7.45 -10.63
N LEU A 116 6.76 -6.25 -10.21
CA LEU A 116 5.41 -5.72 -10.45
C LEU A 116 5.11 -5.71 -11.94
N ASP A 117 3.93 -6.21 -12.31
CA ASP A 117 3.53 -6.33 -13.71
C ASP A 117 2.01 -6.28 -13.86
N GLY A 118 1.54 -5.49 -14.83
CA GLY A 118 0.15 -5.16 -15.01
C GLY A 118 -0.31 -3.98 -14.15
N LYS A 119 -1.63 -3.84 -14.02
CA LYS A 119 -2.23 -2.71 -13.30
C LYS A 119 -2.18 -2.93 -11.79
N ILE A 120 -1.58 -1.98 -11.09
CA ILE A 120 -1.51 -1.91 -9.63
C ILE A 120 -2.53 -0.88 -9.14
N THR A 121 -3.30 -1.22 -8.12
CA THR A 121 -4.32 -0.32 -7.57
C THR A 121 -4.11 -0.11 -6.08
N HIS A 122 -4.28 1.13 -5.64
CA HIS A 122 -4.22 1.55 -4.25
C HIS A 122 -5.52 2.22 -3.86
N TYR A 123 -5.90 2.07 -2.60
CA TYR A 123 -7.16 2.57 -2.07
C TYR A 123 -6.90 3.36 -0.78
N TRP A 124 -7.70 4.40 -0.57
CA TRP A 124 -7.75 5.11 0.70
C TRP A 124 -8.36 4.22 1.80
N GLU A 125 -8.14 4.58 3.06
CA GLU A 125 -8.75 3.89 4.21
C GLU A 125 -10.28 3.98 4.25
N ASN A 126 -10.90 4.80 3.41
CA ASN A 126 -12.35 4.86 3.23
C ASN A 126 -12.85 3.98 2.07
N GLY A 127 -11.96 3.22 1.43
CA GLY A 127 -12.27 2.22 0.42
C GLY A 127 -12.36 2.78 -1.00
N LYS A 128 -12.24 4.10 -1.16
CA LYS A 128 -12.21 4.72 -2.49
C LYS A 128 -10.86 4.52 -3.14
N LEU A 129 -10.87 4.45 -4.48
CA LEU A 129 -9.65 4.37 -5.27
C LEU A 129 -8.77 5.59 -4.94
N LYS A 130 -7.49 5.33 -4.71
CA LYS A 130 -6.46 6.35 -4.48
C LYS A 130 -5.61 6.52 -5.72
N ALA A 131 -5.14 5.40 -6.28
CA ALA A 131 -4.33 5.41 -7.48
C ALA A 131 -4.48 4.11 -8.27
N ALA A 132 -4.33 4.18 -9.59
CA ALA A 132 -4.19 3.02 -10.44
C ALA A 132 -3.03 3.26 -11.43
N ILE A 133 -1.98 2.44 -11.34
CA ILE A 133 -0.70 2.63 -12.02
C ILE A 133 -0.38 1.40 -12.87
N ASP A 134 0.01 1.61 -14.12
CA ASP A 134 0.47 0.54 -15.00
C ASP A 134 1.95 0.23 -14.77
N TYR A 135 2.27 -1.05 -14.52
CA TYR A 135 3.63 -1.55 -14.37
C TYR A 135 3.97 -2.57 -15.44
N LYS A 136 5.23 -2.55 -15.88
CA LYS A 136 5.83 -3.55 -16.77
C LYS A 136 7.22 -3.89 -16.27
N ASN A 137 7.45 -5.16 -15.94
CA ASN A 137 8.75 -5.66 -15.46
C ASN A 137 9.35 -4.84 -14.31
N GLY A 138 8.51 -4.43 -13.35
CA GLY A 138 8.90 -3.69 -12.15
C GLY A 138 9.09 -2.20 -12.34
N LEU A 139 8.79 -1.67 -13.53
CA LEU A 139 8.86 -0.25 -13.83
C LEU A 139 7.45 0.28 -14.14
N ALA A 140 7.09 1.44 -13.62
CA ALA A 140 5.91 2.17 -14.07
C ALA A 140 6.06 2.49 -15.57
N ASP A 141 5.11 2.05 -16.37
CA ASP A 141 5.16 2.11 -17.83
C ASP A 141 3.73 2.12 -18.37
N GLY A 142 3.25 3.30 -18.79
CA GLY A 142 1.85 3.57 -19.06
C GLY A 142 1.34 4.74 -18.22
N PHE A 143 0.12 4.63 -17.68
CA PHE A 143 -0.53 5.74 -16.97
C PHE A 143 -0.68 5.47 -15.47
N SER A 144 -0.65 6.54 -14.67
CA SER A 144 -1.20 6.59 -13.32
C SER A 144 -2.40 7.53 -13.30
N HIS A 145 -3.48 7.10 -12.67
CA HIS A 145 -4.64 7.95 -12.36
C HIS A 145 -4.75 8.09 -10.85
N GLU A 146 -4.75 9.32 -10.36
CA GLU A 146 -4.76 9.64 -8.93
C GLU A 146 -6.06 10.33 -8.52
N TYR A 147 -6.58 9.92 -7.37
CA TYR A 147 -7.88 10.33 -6.87
C TYR A 147 -7.75 10.80 -5.42
N ASP A 148 -8.46 11.86 -5.08
CA ASP A 148 -8.56 12.31 -3.69
C ASP A 148 -9.44 11.38 -2.84
N GLN A 149 -9.54 11.65 -1.54
CA GLN A 149 -10.39 10.88 -0.62
C GLN A 149 -11.90 11.01 -0.89
N SER A 150 -12.33 11.97 -1.72
CA SER A 150 -13.71 12.07 -2.18
C SER A 150 -14.00 11.14 -3.36
N GLY A 151 -12.95 10.62 -4.02
CA GLY A 151 -13.02 9.79 -5.23
C GLY A 151 -12.93 10.61 -6.52
N LYS A 152 -12.55 11.88 -6.42
CA LYS A 152 -12.42 12.78 -7.55
C LYS A 152 -11.02 12.65 -8.14
N LEU A 153 -10.93 12.50 -9.46
CA LEU A 153 -9.66 12.46 -10.19
C LEU A 153 -8.95 13.82 -10.06
N ILE A 154 -7.70 13.80 -9.62
CA ILE A 154 -6.88 14.99 -9.35
C ILE A 154 -5.62 15.06 -10.21
N ALA A 155 -5.12 13.93 -10.71
CA ALA A 155 -3.97 13.93 -11.60
C ALA A 155 -3.95 12.69 -12.50
N ILE A 156 -3.40 12.87 -13.70
CA ILE A 156 -2.99 11.80 -14.59
C ILE A 156 -1.49 11.97 -14.82
N TRP A 157 -0.73 10.91 -14.60
CA TRP A 157 0.67 10.85 -14.95
C TRP A 157 0.89 9.84 -16.07
N GLN A 158 1.84 10.12 -16.95
CA GLN A 158 2.35 9.16 -17.91
C GLN A 158 3.81 8.84 -17.56
N PHE A 159 4.12 7.55 -17.58
CA PHE A 159 5.45 7.03 -17.31
C PHE A 159 5.98 6.22 -18.49
N GLU A 160 7.28 6.34 -18.72
CA GLU A 160 8.06 5.44 -19.57
C GLU A 160 9.19 4.86 -18.73
N ARG A 161 9.08 3.59 -18.32
CA ARG A 161 10.11 2.89 -17.56
C ARG A 161 10.57 3.67 -16.30
N ASN A 162 9.62 4.02 -15.43
CA ASN A 162 9.75 4.88 -14.24
C ASN A 162 10.01 6.37 -14.50
N ARG A 163 10.25 6.79 -15.75
CA ARG A 163 10.43 8.22 -16.06
C ARG A 163 9.09 8.88 -16.26
N GLU A 164 8.80 9.92 -15.52
CA GLU A 164 7.65 10.80 -15.77
C GLU A 164 7.85 11.50 -17.13
N VAL A 165 6.86 11.43 -18.01
CA VAL A 165 6.91 12.09 -19.33
C VAL A 165 5.82 13.13 -19.50
N HIS A 166 4.72 12.98 -18.77
CA HIS A 166 3.60 13.91 -18.79
C HIS A 166 2.87 13.89 -17.44
N LEU A 167 2.47 15.06 -16.97
CA LEU A 167 1.58 15.29 -15.84
C LEU A 167 0.41 16.13 -16.34
N GLN A 168 -0.80 15.79 -15.91
CA GLN A 168 -1.98 16.60 -16.09
C GLN A 168 -2.79 16.63 -14.79
N GLU A 169 -2.85 17.80 -14.17
CA GLU A 169 -3.73 18.04 -13.03
C GLU A 169 -5.19 18.17 -13.47
N MET A 170 -6.08 17.65 -12.62
CA MET A 170 -7.49 17.46 -12.92
C MET A 170 -8.37 17.98 -11.77
N ASN A 171 -9.57 18.43 -12.15
CA ASN A 171 -10.66 18.72 -11.24
C ASN A 171 -11.84 17.80 -11.62
N GLY A 172 -11.73 16.51 -11.26
CA GLY A 172 -12.64 15.49 -11.77
C GLY A 172 -12.34 15.21 -13.25
N ASN A 173 -13.28 15.52 -14.13
CA ASN A 173 -13.16 15.20 -15.57
C ASN A 173 -12.64 16.37 -16.42
N VAL A 174 -12.27 17.50 -15.81
CA VAL A 174 -11.75 18.67 -16.51
C VAL A 174 -10.32 18.95 -16.09
N LYS A 175 -9.46 19.33 -17.04
CA LYS A 175 -8.11 19.80 -16.75
C LYS A 175 -8.16 21.03 -15.85
N HIS A 176 -7.32 21.08 -14.83
CA HIS A 176 -7.25 22.20 -13.90
C HIS A 176 -5.87 22.22 -13.26
N GLY A 177 -5.29 23.40 -13.04
CA GLY A 177 -3.92 23.53 -12.57
C GLY A 177 -2.94 23.24 -13.69
N THR A 178 -1.84 22.57 -13.37
CA THR A 178 -0.70 22.43 -14.26
C THR A 178 -0.76 21.18 -15.14
N GLU A 179 -0.44 21.34 -16.41
CA GLU A 179 -0.09 20.26 -17.34
C GLU A 179 1.39 20.43 -17.74
N MET A 180 2.22 19.43 -17.44
CA MET A 180 3.68 19.47 -17.66
C MET A 180 4.14 18.34 -18.56
N PHE A 181 5.07 18.64 -19.46
CA PHE A 181 5.78 17.66 -20.27
C PHE A 181 7.25 17.62 -19.89
N PHE A 182 7.79 16.42 -19.80
CA PHE A 182 9.13 16.19 -19.28
C PHE A 182 10.04 15.54 -20.32
N ARG A 183 11.32 15.91 -20.28
CA ARG A 183 12.39 15.32 -21.11
C ARG A 183 13.63 15.06 -20.25
N LEU A 184 14.55 14.27 -20.79
CA LEU A 184 15.88 14.15 -20.20
C LEU A 184 16.77 15.30 -20.69
N ASN A 185 17.45 15.94 -19.75
CA ASN A 185 18.46 16.94 -20.06
C ASN A 185 19.82 16.30 -20.40
N LYS A 186 20.85 17.13 -20.64
CA LYS A 186 22.21 16.67 -21.00
C LYS A 186 22.83 15.75 -19.94
N ASP A 187 22.44 15.92 -18.68
CA ASP A 187 22.89 15.12 -17.54
C ASP A 187 22.00 13.89 -17.28
N LYS A 188 21.08 13.57 -18.20
CA LYS A 188 20.07 12.50 -18.07
C LYS A 188 19.16 12.66 -16.85
N LYS A 189 18.96 13.91 -16.38
CA LYS A 189 17.96 14.23 -15.35
C LYS A 189 16.65 14.60 -16.02
N ASN A 190 15.53 14.22 -15.40
CA ASN A 190 14.21 14.60 -15.89
C ASN A 190 13.97 16.08 -15.59
N GLU A 191 13.56 16.84 -16.60
CA GLU A 191 13.21 18.26 -16.49
C GLU A 191 11.91 18.54 -17.25
N GLY A 192 11.12 19.49 -16.75
CA GLY A 192 9.98 20.01 -17.49
C GLY A 192 10.45 20.92 -18.62
N TYR A 193 9.95 20.74 -19.84
CA TYR A 193 10.29 21.58 -20.99
C TYR A 193 9.08 22.35 -21.56
N HIS A 194 7.87 21.99 -21.14
CA HIS A 194 6.64 22.62 -21.58
C HIS A 194 5.58 22.54 -20.49
N GLY A 195 4.98 23.69 -20.18
CA GLY A 195 3.95 23.83 -19.15
C GLY A 195 2.72 24.55 -19.68
N ILE A 196 1.55 24.09 -19.29
CA ILE A 196 0.25 24.70 -19.60
C ILE A 196 -0.54 24.84 -18.31
N GLU A 197 -1.04 26.04 -18.04
CA GLU A 197 -1.92 26.29 -16.90
C GLU A 197 -3.38 26.29 -17.35
N TRP A 198 -4.20 25.52 -16.63
CA TRP A 198 -5.61 25.32 -16.91
C TRP A 198 -6.48 25.83 -15.78
N ASN A 199 -7.58 26.50 -16.13
CA ASN A 199 -8.66 26.80 -15.19
C ASN A 199 -9.95 26.15 -15.69
N ASN A 200 -10.28 24.98 -15.13
CA ASN A 200 -11.51 24.23 -15.40
C ASN A 200 -11.75 24.00 -16.90
N GLY A 201 -10.75 23.45 -17.59
CA GLY A 201 -10.79 23.12 -19.01
C GLY A 201 -10.43 24.27 -19.95
N LYS A 202 -10.27 25.50 -19.44
CA LYS A 202 -9.79 26.63 -20.24
C LYS A 202 -8.29 26.83 -20.04
N LYS A 203 -7.53 26.83 -21.13
CA LYS A 203 -6.11 27.21 -21.13
C LYS A 203 -5.97 28.68 -20.74
N VAL A 204 -5.17 28.96 -19.72
CA VAL A 204 -4.92 30.31 -19.18
C VAL A 204 -3.54 30.82 -19.57
N ARG A 205 -2.53 29.95 -19.51
CA ARG A 205 -1.14 30.27 -19.85
C ARG A 205 -0.47 29.05 -20.46
N GLU A 206 0.53 29.28 -21.29
CA GLU A 206 1.37 28.26 -21.90
C GLU A 206 2.79 28.80 -21.99
N GLU A 207 3.76 27.96 -21.65
CA GLU A 207 5.16 28.31 -21.69
C GLU A 207 6.02 27.13 -22.15
N ARG A 208 7.10 27.46 -22.88
CA ARG A 208 8.20 26.52 -23.07
C ARG A 208 9.31 26.92 -22.12
N LEU A 209 9.81 25.93 -21.39
CA LEU A 209 10.95 26.07 -20.49
C LEU A 209 12.19 25.68 -21.30
N GLU A 210 13.16 26.58 -21.38
CA GLU A 210 14.38 26.40 -22.19
C GLU A 210 15.34 25.38 -21.57
#